data_AF-A0A7C0V3V9-F1
#
_entry.id   AF-A0A7C0V3V9-F1
#
_cell.length_a   1.000
_cell.length_b   1.000
_cell.length_c   1.000
_cell.angle_alpha   90.00
_cell.angle_beta   90.00
_cell.angle_gamma   90.00
#
_symmetry.space_group_name_H-M   'P 1'
#
loop_
_entity.id
_entity.type
_entity.pdbx_description
1 polymer ?
#
loop_
_entity_poly.entity_id
_entity_poly.type
_entity_poly.pdbx_seq_one_letter_code
_entity_poly.pdbx_strand_id
1 'polypeptide(L)'
;GEAPVAIGFGGGHYCPKFTELESEMAFGHICAKYALDLLDEELVRQMVERTVDGVEVAILDHKGMKGRQRRRVEELLKELGVEYERR
;
A
#
# COMPACT_ATOMS: atom_id res chain seq x y z
N GLY A 1 -13.92 -3.19 -17.60
CA GLY A 1 -14.34 -2.91 -16.23
C GLY A 1 -13.07 -2.52 -15.52
N GLU A 2 -12.93 -1.25 -15.18
CA GLU A 2 -11.71 -0.75 -14.54
C GLU A 2 -11.74 -1.23 -13.09
N ALA A 3 -10.81 -2.12 -12.74
CA ALA A 3 -10.55 -2.45 -11.35
C ALA A 3 -9.75 -1.29 -10.76
N PRO A 4 -10.06 -0.85 -9.53
CA PRO A 4 -9.39 0.29 -8.94
C PRO A 4 -7.90 0.00 -8.77
N VAL A 5 -7.07 0.98 -9.11
CA VAL A 5 -5.61 0.83 -9.04
C VAL A 5 -5.15 1.05 -7.60
N ALA A 6 -4.55 0.02 -7.01
CA ALA A 6 -4.20 -0.02 -5.61
C ALA A 6 -2.71 -0.21 -5.35
N ILE A 7 -2.22 0.33 -4.24
CA ILE A 7 -0.90 0.00 -3.68
C ILE A 7 -1.04 -0.71 -2.35
N GLY A 8 -0.19 -1.70 -2.11
CA GLY A 8 -0.23 -2.53 -0.91
C GLY A 8 0.86 -2.18 0.09
N PHE A 9 0.52 -2.13 1.38
CA PHE A 9 1.49 -2.01 2.48
C PHE A 9 1.29 -3.11 3.51
N GLY A 10 2.33 -3.87 3.81
CA GLY A 10 2.29 -4.97 4.78
C GLY A 10 2.31 -6.33 4.12
N GLY A 11 1.80 -7.35 4.81
CA GLY A 11 1.95 -8.75 4.40
C GLY A 11 3.35 -9.32 4.64
N GLY A 12 3.39 -10.63 4.88
CA GLY A 12 4.64 -11.41 4.87
C GLY A 12 5.14 -11.66 3.44
N HIS A 13 6.18 -12.47 3.27
CA HIS A 13 6.83 -12.73 1.98
C HIS A 13 5.87 -13.20 0.86
N TYR A 14 4.73 -13.82 1.22
CA TYR A 14 3.74 -14.37 0.29
C TYR A 14 2.40 -13.61 0.25
N CYS A 15 2.26 -12.52 1.01
CA CYS A 15 1.17 -11.56 0.84
C CYS A 15 -0.24 -12.12 0.53
N PRO A 16 -0.76 -13.14 1.27
CA PRO A 16 -1.97 -13.87 0.86
C PRO A 16 -3.21 -12.99 0.72
N LYS A 17 -3.33 -11.94 1.56
CA LYS A 17 -4.41 -10.95 1.46
C LYS A 17 -4.40 -10.18 0.15
N PHE A 18 -3.22 -9.88 -0.40
CA PHE A 18 -3.12 -9.14 -1.65
C PHE A 18 -3.53 -10.04 -2.82
N THR A 19 -3.15 -11.32 -2.81
CA THR A 19 -3.61 -12.31 -3.80
C THR A 19 -5.13 -12.52 -3.78
N GLU A 20 -5.78 -12.48 -2.61
CA GLU A 20 -7.26 -12.49 -2.55
C GLU A 20 -7.87 -11.24 -3.19
N LEU A 21 -7.27 -10.07 -2.91
CA LEU A 21 -7.73 -8.78 -3.41
C LEU A 21 -7.39 -8.53 -4.90
N GLU A 22 -6.45 -9.26 -5.51
CA GLU A 22 -6.13 -9.17 -6.94
C GLU A 22 -7.33 -9.48 -7.84
N SER A 23 -8.34 -10.19 -7.32
CA SER A 23 -9.60 -10.44 -8.03
C SER A 23 -10.54 -9.22 -8.06
N GLU A 24 -10.33 -8.25 -7.16
CA GLU A 24 -11.18 -7.06 -6.96
C GLU A 24 -10.45 -5.75 -7.32
N MET A 25 -9.12 -5.72 -7.24
CA MET A 25 -8.29 -4.53 -7.42
C MET A 25 -7.03 -4.82 -8.24
N ALA A 26 -6.58 -3.83 -9.01
CA ALA A 26 -5.32 -3.92 -9.76
C ALA A 26 -4.18 -3.39 -8.89
N PHE A 27 -3.38 -4.29 -8.29
CA PHE A 27 -2.22 -3.87 -7.50
C PHE A 27 -1.05 -3.45 -8.41
N GLY A 28 -0.63 -2.19 -8.29
CA GLY A 28 0.57 -1.68 -8.96
C GLY A 28 1.85 -2.03 -8.20
N HIS A 29 1.97 -1.53 -6.97
CA HIS A 29 3.15 -1.73 -6.12
C HIS A 29 2.74 -2.27 -4.75
N ILE A 30 3.49 -3.24 -4.24
CA ILE A 30 3.30 -3.81 -2.89
C ILE A 30 4.59 -3.66 -2.10
N CYS A 31 4.51 -2.98 -0.96
CA CYS A 31 5.59 -2.88 0.01
C CYS A 31 5.40 -3.87 1.15
N ALA A 32 6.23 -4.91 1.18
CA ALA A 32 6.20 -5.93 2.21
C ALA A 32 6.62 -5.40 3.59
N LYS A 33 6.20 -6.09 4.66
CA LYS A 33 6.42 -5.67 6.06
C LYS A 33 7.86 -5.29 6.42
N TYR A 34 8.86 -5.98 5.85
CA TYR A 34 10.27 -5.73 6.13
C TYR A 34 10.77 -4.41 5.51
N ALA A 35 10.17 -3.99 4.38
CA ALA A 35 10.52 -2.76 3.70
C ALA A 35 9.80 -1.54 4.28
N LEU A 36 8.72 -1.74 5.05
CA LEU A 36 8.01 -0.65 5.74
C LEU A 36 8.88 0.14 6.73
N ASP A 37 9.90 -0.50 7.32
CA ASP A 37 10.83 0.19 8.22
C ASP A 37 11.78 1.11 7.44
N LEU A 38 12.02 0.83 6.16
CA LEU A 38 12.85 1.63 5.24
C LEU A 38 12.03 2.65 4.44
N LEU A 39 10.70 2.56 4.50
CA LEU A 39 9.79 3.40 3.73
C LEU A 39 9.94 4.88 4.13
N ASP A 40 10.25 5.74 3.18
CA ASP A 40 10.23 7.19 3.36
C ASP A 40 9.19 7.83 2.42
N GLU A 41 8.98 9.13 2.59
CA GLU A 41 8.04 9.91 1.79
C GLU A 41 8.36 9.81 0.29
N GLU A 42 9.64 9.84 -0.07
CA GLU A 42 10.09 9.76 -1.46
C GLU A 42 9.76 8.39 -2.08
N LEU A 43 9.93 7.29 -1.35
CA LEU A 43 9.56 5.96 -1.79
C LEU A 43 8.05 5.84 -2.00
N VAL A 44 7.23 6.36 -1.09
CA VAL A 44 5.77 6.34 -1.25
C VAL A 44 5.35 7.22 -2.43
N ARG A 45 5.94 8.41 -2.55
CA ARG A 45 5.72 9.30 -3.70
C ARG A 45 6.07 8.60 -5.01
N GLN A 46 7.19 7.89 -5.07
CA GLN A 46 7.57 7.10 -6.24
C GLN A 46 6.59 5.97 -6.52
N MET A 47 6.07 5.28 -5.49
CA MET A 47 5.03 4.25 -5.68
C MET A 47 3.75 4.86 -6.27
N VAL A 48 3.37 6.06 -5.84
CA VAL A 48 2.19 6.76 -6.35
C VAL A 48 2.42 7.26 -7.78
N GLU A 49 3.54 7.94 -8.04
CA GLU A 49 3.85 8.53 -9.35
C GLU A 49 4.16 7.50 -10.44
N ARG A 50 4.72 6.34 -10.08
CA ARG A 50 5.09 5.27 -11.04
C ARG A 50 3.98 4.27 -11.29
N THR A 51 2.85 4.40 -10.61
CA THR A 51 1.69 3.55 -10.87
C THR A 51 0.92 4.13 -12.04
N VAL A 52 0.82 3.35 -13.13
CA VAL A 52 0.12 3.72 -14.36
C VAL A 52 -1.35 4.01 -14.01
N ASP A 53 -1.89 5.10 -14.55
CA ASP A 53 -3.24 5.64 -14.27
C ASP A 53 -3.45 6.26 -12.88
N GLY A 54 -2.42 6.30 -12.02
CA GLY A 54 -2.49 6.86 -10.67
C GLY A 54 -2.99 5.87 -9.63
N VAL A 55 -2.78 6.19 -8.35
CA VAL A 55 -3.22 5.34 -7.24
C VAL A 55 -4.55 5.85 -6.72
N GLU A 56 -5.59 5.02 -6.78
CA GLU A 56 -6.91 5.34 -6.25
C GLU A 56 -7.01 5.00 -4.76
N VAL A 57 -6.36 3.92 -4.32
CA VAL A 57 -6.42 3.48 -2.92
C VAL A 57 -5.15 2.77 -2.46
N ALA A 58 -4.73 3.05 -1.23
CA ALA A 58 -3.70 2.30 -0.54
C ALA A 58 -4.32 1.25 0.40
N ILE A 59 -3.98 -0.03 0.23
CA ILE A 59 -4.42 -1.12 1.10
C ILE A 59 -3.36 -1.41 2.15
N LEU A 60 -3.72 -1.25 3.43
CA LEU A 60 -2.86 -1.58 4.56
C LEU A 60 -3.28 -2.92 5.15
N ASP A 61 -2.38 -3.90 5.16
CA ASP A 61 -2.53 -5.12 5.97
C ASP A 61 -2.28 -4.77 7.44
N HIS A 62 -3.33 -4.24 8.07
CA HIS A 62 -3.28 -3.71 9.41
C HIS A 62 -2.76 -4.82 10.34
N LYS A 63 -3.32 -6.03 10.32
CA LYS A 63 -2.90 -7.13 11.20
C LYS A 63 -1.43 -7.55 11.00
N GLY A 64 -0.90 -7.48 9.78
CA GLY A 64 0.50 -7.86 9.49
C GLY A 64 1.55 -6.83 9.94
N MET A 65 1.19 -5.55 10.04
CA MET A 65 2.13 -4.46 10.34
C MET A 65 2.34 -4.22 11.83
N LYS A 66 3.53 -3.73 12.22
CA LYS A 66 3.77 -3.21 13.58
C LYS A 66 3.09 -1.84 13.75
N GLY A 67 2.66 -1.49 14.97
CA GLY A 67 1.97 -0.22 15.24
C GLY A 67 2.74 1.04 14.76
N ARG A 68 4.07 1.06 14.92
CA ARG A 68 4.93 2.14 14.40
C ARG A 68 4.90 2.23 12.87
N GLN A 69 4.91 1.09 12.19
CA GLN A 69 4.87 1.02 10.73
C GLN A 69 3.54 1.55 10.20
N ARG A 70 2.43 1.17 10.83
CA ARG A 70 1.08 1.63 10.46
C ARG A 70 0.99 3.16 10.56
N ARG A 71 1.37 3.73 11.70
CA ARG A 71 1.33 5.19 11.89
C ARG A 71 2.15 5.91 10.83
N ARG A 72 3.37 5.44 10.58
CA ARG A 72 4.24 6.04 9.56
C ARG A 72 3.60 6.01 8.17
N VAL A 73 3.07 4.86 7.75
CA VAL A 73 2.41 4.74 6.44
C VAL A 73 1.17 5.62 6.36
N GLU A 74 0.34 5.64 7.41
CA GLU A 74 -0.86 6.50 7.46
C GLU A 74 -0.52 8.00 7.42
N GLU A 75 0.57 8.43 8.05
CA GLU A 75 1.06 9.81 7.99
C GLU A 75 1.53 10.15 6.56
N LEU A 76 2.37 9.30 5.96
CA LEU A 76 2.87 9.52 4.59
C LEU A 76 1.74 9.56 3.55
N LEU A 77 0.75 8.66 3.66
CA LEU A 77 -0.40 8.65 2.75
C LEU A 77 -1.26 9.90 2.91
N LYS A 78 -1.43 10.40 4.14
CA LYS A 78 -2.14 11.67 4.39
C LYS A 78 -1.40 12.87 3.83
N GLU A 79 -0.08 12.92 3.98
CA GLU A 79 0.75 14.00 3.42
C GLU A 79 0.67 14.03 1.89
N LEU A 80 0.60 12.86 1.26
CA LEU A 80 0.44 12.71 -0.18
C LEU A 80 -1.01 12.83 -0.67
N GLY A 81 -1.99 12.96 0.23
CA GLY A 81 -3.41 13.06 -0.13
C GLY A 81 -3.99 11.78 -0.73
N VAL A 82 -3.42 10.62 -0.42
CA VAL A 82 -3.85 9.31 -0.94
C VAL A 82 -4.84 8.66 0.03
N GLU A 83 -5.99 8.27 -0.49
CA GLU A 83 -7.01 7.52 0.24
C GLU A 83 -6.48 6.12 0.63
N TYR A 84 -6.83 5.63 1.81
CA TYR A 84 -6.34 4.35 2.29
C TYR A 84 -7.38 3.52 3.04
N GLU A 85 -7.32 2.21 2.88
CA GLU A 85 -8.21 1.25 3.52
C GLU A 85 -7.41 0.25 4.39
N ARG A 86 -7.95 -0.06 5.57
CA ARG A 86 -7.34 -1.01 6.52
C ARG A 86 -7.98 -2.39 6.35
N ARG A 87 -7.18 -3.40 6.02
CA ARG A 87 -7.61 -4.80 5.85
C ARG A 87 -6.91 -5.75 6.82
#